data_AF-A0A924D2P3-F1
#
_entry.id   AF-A0A924D2P3-F1
#
_cell.length_a   1.000
_cell.length_b   1.000
_cell.length_c   1.000
_cell.angle_alpha   90.00
_cell.angle_beta   90.00
_cell.angle_gamma   90.00
#
_symmetry.space_group_name_H-M   'P 1'
#
loop_
_entity.id
_entity.type
_entity.pdbx_description
1 polymer ?
#
loop_
_entity_poly.entity_id
_entity_poly.type
_entity_poly.pdbx_seq_one_letter_code
_entity_poly.pdbx_strand_id
1 'polypeptide(L)' 'MINKGLDTTFIHFGIRKDDMEIIKNLCEEQGLGFEWLEENILKEFHNLKINNEDIDSKKIEKIIEKALNKI' A
#
# COMPACT_ATOMS: atom_id res chain seq x y z
N MET A 1 12.27 -24.10 2.06
CA MET A 1 11.57 -24.31 0.77
C MET A 1 10.87 -23.00 0.47
N ILE A 2 11.43 -22.18 -0.44
CA ILE A 2 10.87 -20.87 -0.79
C ILE A 2 9.77 -21.14 -1.81
N ASN A 3 8.51 -21.08 -1.37
CA ASN A 3 7.38 -21.25 -2.27
C ASN A 3 7.39 -20.11 -3.29
N LYS A 4 7.74 -20.49 -4.53
CA LYS A 4 7.57 -19.72 -5.77
C LYS A 4 6.07 -19.58 -6.11
N GLY A 5 5.29 -19.02 -5.20
CA GLY A 5 4.04 -18.37 -5.58
C GLY A 5 4.42 -16.95 -5.95
N LEU A 6 4.03 -16.47 -7.12
CA LEU A 6 4.07 -15.02 -7.36
C LEU A 6 3.39 -14.34 -6.17
N ASP A 7 4.16 -13.58 -5.40
CA ASP A 7 3.71 -12.94 -4.16
C ASP A 7 2.40 -12.19 -4.48
N THR A 8 1.30 -12.65 -3.89
CA THR A 8 -0.05 -12.16 -4.14
C THR A 8 -0.10 -10.65 -3.99
N THR A 9 0.72 -10.08 -3.10
CA THR A 9 0.87 -8.64 -2.86
C THR A 9 1.57 -7.89 -4.01
N PHE A 10 2.57 -8.51 -4.66
CA PHE A 10 3.17 -7.98 -5.89
C PHE A 10 2.17 -8.03 -7.05
N ILE A 11 1.34 -9.08 -7.13
CA ILE A 11 0.24 -9.15 -8.11
C ILE A 11 -0.85 -8.11 -7.79
N HIS A 12 -1.19 -7.92 -6.51
CA HIS A 12 -2.31 -7.10 -6.07
C HIS A 12 -2.02 -5.61 -6.07
N PHE A 13 -0.79 -5.18 -5.81
CA PHE A 13 -0.46 -3.75 -5.72
C PHE A 13 0.69 -3.33 -6.65
N GLY A 14 1.42 -4.29 -7.23
CA GLY A 14 2.60 -4.00 -8.05
C GLY A 14 3.76 -3.43 -7.24
N ILE A 15 3.89 -3.83 -5.97
CA ILE A 15 4.94 -3.43 -5.02
C ILE A 15 5.81 -4.64 -4.73
N ARG A 16 7.15 -4.49 -4.74
CA ARG A 16 8.08 -5.60 -4.50
C ARG A 16 7.94 -6.07 -3.05
N LYS A 17 8.22 -7.35 -2.83
CA LYS A 17 8.16 -7.97 -1.50
C LYS A 17 9.04 -7.23 -0.48
N ASP A 18 10.27 -6.91 -0.86
CA ASP A 18 11.23 -6.20 0.00
C ASP A 18 10.69 -4.82 0.42
N ASP A 19 10.11 -4.06 -0.52
CA ASP A 19 9.48 -2.76 -0.24
C ASP A 19 8.27 -2.94 0.70
N MET A 20 7.50 -4.02 0.52
CA MET A 20 6.35 -4.32 1.37
C MET A 20 6.76 -4.70 2.80
N GLU A 21 7.85 -5.44 2.97
CA GLU A 21 8.42 -5.75 4.29
C GLU A 21 8.88 -4.48 5.00
N ILE A 22 9.49 -3.53 4.28
CA ILE A 22 9.86 -2.21 4.83
C ILE A 22 8.60 -1.46 5.30
N ILE A 23 7.57 -1.38 4.45
CA ILE A 23 6.31 -0.71 4.80
C ILE A 23 5.68 -1.35 6.04
N LYS A 24 5.67 -2.68 6.12
CA LYS A 24 5.10 -3.40 7.27
C LYS A 24 5.90 -3.13 8.55
N ASN A 25 7.22 -3.17 8.50
CA ASN A 25 8.07 -2.85 9.65
C ASN A 25 7.85 -1.41 10.12
N LEU A 26 7.75 -0.44 9.20
CA LEU A 26 7.44 0.95 9.53
C LEU A 26 6.06 1.09 10.19
N CYS A 27 5.06 0.34 9.73
CA CYS A 27 3.75 0.32 10.36
C CYS A 27 3.82 -0.21 11.80
N GLU A 28 4.53 -1.34 12.01
CA GLU A 28 4.71 -1.92 13.34
C GLU A 28 5.46 -0.98 14.29
N GLU A 29 6.52 -0.31 13.82
CA GLU A 29 7.28 0.68 14.60
C GLU A 29 6.42 1.87 15.05
N GLN A 30 5.48 2.31 14.21
CA GLN A 30 4.58 3.43 14.51
C GLN A 30 3.29 3.00 15.21
N GLY A 31 3.10 1.69 15.48
CA GLY A 31 1.87 1.14 16.03
C GLY A 31 0.67 1.22 15.08
N LEU A 32 0.92 1.36 13.78
CA LEU A 32 -0.10 1.38 12.73
C LEU A 32 -0.45 -0.05 12.31
N GLY A 33 -1.74 -0.36 12.23
CA GLY A 33 -2.20 -1.64 11.70
C GLY A 33 -1.90 -1.75 10.21
N PHE A 34 -1.14 -2.77 9.79
CA PHE A 34 -0.86 -3.01 8.37
C PHE A 34 -2.13 -3.25 7.54
N GLU A 35 -3.14 -3.95 8.07
CA GLU A 35 -4.44 -4.14 7.41
C GLU A 35 -5.12 -2.80 7.09
N TRP A 36 -5.03 -1.83 8.00
CA TRP A 36 -5.60 -0.50 7.77
C TRP A 36 -4.90 0.22 6.62
N LEU A 37 -3.56 0.12 6.55
CA LEU A 37 -2.77 0.69 5.46
C LEU A 37 -3.11 0.00 4.13
N GLU A 38 -3.24 -1.33 4.14
CA GLU A 38 -3.56 -2.12 2.95
C GLU A 38 -4.92 -1.72 2.37
N GLU A 39 -5.95 -1.66 3.22
CA GLU A 39 -7.31 -1.35 2.76
C GLU A 39 -7.52 0.11 2.37
N ASN A 40 -6.90 1.06 3.08
CA ASN A 40 -7.17 2.48 2.90
C ASN A 40 -6.15 3.20 2.01
N ILE A 41 -4.89 2.75 1.98
CA ILE A 41 -3.82 3.39 1.19
C ILE A 41 -3.47 2.54 -0.02
N LEU A 42 -3.03 1.29 0.18
CA LEU A 42 -2.49 0.46 -0.91
C LEU A 42 -3.54 0.17 -1.98
N LYS A 43 -4.80 -0.03 -1.58
CA LYS A 43 -5.93 -0.25 -2.50
C LYS A 43 -6.23 0.98 -3.38
N GLU A 44 -6.31 2.19 -2.82
CA GLU A 44 -6.50 3.40 -3.63
C GLU A 44 -5.28 3.68 -4.51
N PHE A 45 -4.07 3.51 -3.97
CA PHE A 45 -2.83 3.67 -4.75
C PHE A 45 -2.78 2.74 -5.97
N HIS A 46 -3.17 1.48 -5.78
CA HIS A 46 -3.22 0.52 -6.88
C HIS A 46 -4.30 0.85 -7.91
N ASN A 47 -5.48 1.30 -7.48
CA ASN A 47 -6.51 1.76 -8.41
C ASN A 47 -6.03 2.92 -9.28
N LEU A 48 -5.33 3.91 -8.70
CA LEU A 48 -4.73 4.99 -9.48
C LEU A 48 -3.72 4.46 -10.51
N LYS A 49 -2.88 3.50 -10.09
CA LYS A 49 -1.88 2.88 -10.95
C LYS A 49 -2.51 2.07 -12.10
N ILE A 50 -3.57 1.30 -11.85
CA ILE A 50 -4.32 0.58 -12.90
C ILE A 50 -4.99 1.56 -13.86
N ASN A 51 -5.58 2.63 -13.34
CA ASN A 51 -6.25 3.65 -14.15
C ASN A 51 -5.27 4.50 -14.97
N ASN A 52 -3.96 4.24 -14.86
CA ASN A 52 -2.90 4.99 -15.51
C ASN A 52 -2.99 6.49 -15.20
N GLU A 53 -3.54 6.80 -14.02
CA GLU A 53 -3.66 8.16 -13.54
C GLU A 53 -2.29 8.66 -13.12
N ASP A 54 -1.99 9.91 -13.45
CA ASP A 54 -0.77 10.56 -12.96
C ASP A 54 -0.80 10.57 -11.43
N ILE A 55 0.19 9.91 -10.82
CA ILE A 55 0.35 9.82 -9.37
C ILE A 55 1.27 10.97 -8.97
N ASP A 56 0.66 12.10 -8.60
CA ASP A 56 1.38 13.23 -8.02
C ASP A 56 1.33 13.20 -6.49
N SER A 57 2.21 13.98 -5.85
CA SER A 57 2.26 14.08 -4.40
C SER A 57 0.93 14.51 -3.79
N LYS A 58 0.14 15.34 -4.49
CA LYS A 58 -1.16 15.82 -4.00
C LYS A 58 -2.21 14.70 -3.95
N LYS A 59 -2.21 13.77 -4.90
CA LYS A 59 -3.11 12.61 -4.87
C LYS A 59 -2.73 11.65 -3.75
N ILE A 60 -1.44 11.45 -3.51
CA ILE A 60 -0.95 10.65 -2.39
C ILE A 60 -1.37 11.29 -1.06
N GLU A 61 -1.16 12.59 -0.88
CA GLU A 61 -1.63 13.34 0.28
C GLU A 61 -3.14 13.16 0.49
N LYS A 62 -3.95 13.31 -0.57
CA LYS A 62 -5.40 13.10 -0.49
C LYS A 62 -5.79 11.67 -0.09
N ILE A 63 -5.07 10.65 -0.57
CA ILE A 63 -5.31 9.25 -0.16
C ILE A 63 -5.04 9.08 1.34
N ILE A 64 -3.92 9.65 1.81
CA ILE A 64 -3.54 9.61 3.23
C ILE A 64 -4.55 10.37 4.09
N GLU A 65 -4.93 11.58 3.70
CA GLU A 65 -5.96 12.37 4.39
C GLU A 65 -7.31 11.65 4.45
N LYS A 66 -7.75 11.04 3.34
CA LYS A 66 -8.98 10.23 3.31
C LYS A 66 -8.89 9.06 4.27
N ALA A 67 -7.75 8.37 4.33
CA ALA A 67 -7.54 7.25 5.23
C ALA A 67 -7.60 7.71 6.69
N LEU A 68 -6.89 8.79 7.04
CA LEU A 68 -6.87 9.37 8.38
C LEU A 68 -8.27 9.82 8.84
N ASN A 69 -9.09 10.36 7.94
CA ASN A 69 -10.47 10.77 8.25
C ASN A 69 -11.44 9.59 8.50
N LYS A 70 -11.03 8.33 8.28
CA LYS A 70 -11.85 7.14 8.56
C LYS A 70 -11.57 6.52 9.93
N ILE A 71 -10.60 7.05 10.68
CA ILE A 71 -10.28 6.67 12.06
C ILE A 71 -11.11 7.55 13.01
#